data_AF-A0A8T6ZNG1-F1
#
_entry.id   AF-A0A8T6ZNG1-F1
#
_cell.length_a   1.000
_cell.length_b   1.000
_cell.length_c   1.000
_cell.angle_alpha   90.00
_cell.angle_beta   90.00
_cell.angle_gamma   90.00
#
_symmetry.space_group_name_H-M   'P 1'
#
loop_
_entity.id
_entity.type
_entity.pdbx_description
1 polymer ?
#
loop_
_entity_poly.entity_id
_entity_poly.type
_entity_poly.pdbx_seq_one_letter_code
_entity_poly.pdbx_strand_id
1 'polypeptide(L)'
;MKRAHTLVAGVLLFTATVAGAHHGSAPFDTDSTVTVEGVVTRFDYRNPHGFLYLRSTNAAGDPIEVTVETVGSSLRSHGFGPDSLTAGEEVILVMNPSHRAPEEWGLGVQATKGDGTVVPLSVRFARALEQRSTGTTTSIAGIWVPRGEDFFRYVFARRDWPLTDAGAQARDAFDIKDSPQG
;
A
#
# COMPACT_ATOMS: atom_id res chain seq x y z
N MET A 1 -38.09 60.72 20.30
CA MET A 1 -36.77 60.08 20.47
C MET A 1 -36.85 58.66 19.94
N LYS A 2 -36.32 58.39 18.74
CA LYS A 2 -36.42 57.08 18.07
C LYS A 2 -35.24 56.20 18.48
N ARG A 3 -35.53 54.97 18.89
CA ARG A 3 -34.55 54.00 19.41
C ARG A 3 -33.68 53.50 18.25
N ALA A 4 -32.38 53.80 18.31
CA ALA A 4 -31.37 53.26 17.40
C ALA A 4 -30.81 51.97 17.99
N HIS A 5 -31.42 50.82 17.70
CA HIS A 5 -30.93 49.50 18.15
C HIS A 5 -31.08 48.48 17.02
N THR A 6 -30.56 48.78 15.84
CA THR A 6 -30.51 47.80 14.75
C THR A 6 -29.24 48.02 13.96
N LEU A 7 -28.12 47.42 14.38
CA LEU A 7 -26.92 47.19 13.54
C LEU A 7 -25.79 46.52 14.34
N VAL A 8 -26.01 45.32 14.91
CA VAL A 8 -24.86 44.48 15.38
C VAL A 8 -25.06 42.98 15.12
N ALA A 9 -26.26 42.50 14.76
CA ALA A 9 -26.53 41.05 14.68
C ALA A 9 -26.22 40.38 13.31
N GLY A 10 -25.45 41.01 12.42
CA GLY A 10 -25.32 40.56 11.02
C GLY A 10 -23.98 39.96 10.61
N VAL A 11 -22.92 40.06 11.42
CA VAL A 11 -21.54 39.77 10.97
C VAL A 11 -20.85 38.71 11.84
N LEU A 12 -21.54 37.61 12.15
CA LEU A 12 -20.95 36.47 12.87
C LEU A 12 -21.22 35.11 12.21
N LEU A 13 -21.87 35.06 11.04
CA LEU A 13 -22.31 33.80 10.41
C LEU A 13 -21.42 33.28 9.28
N PHE A 14 -20.25 33.89 9.02
CA PHE A 14 -19.38 33.50 7.89
C PHE A 14 -18.04 32.85 8.26
N THR A 15 -17.86 32.40 9.51
CA THR A 15 -16.77 31.46 9.84
C THR A 15 -17.26 30.02 9.75
N ALA A 16 -17.86 29.66 8.61
CA ALA A 16 -17.87 28.26 8.20
C ALA A 16 -16.43 27.93 7.81
N THR A 17 -15.62 27.55 8.79
CA THR A 17 -14.35 26.88 8.49
C THR A 17 -14.73 25.70 7.61
N VAL A 18 -14.23 25.71 6.38
CA VAL A 18 -14.30 24.53 5.52
C VAL A 18 -13.48 23.49 6.28
N ALA A 19 -14.17 22.65 7.05
CA ALA A 19 -13.57 21.45 7.58
C ALA A 19 -13.23 20.62 6.35
N GLY A 20 -11.98 20.73 5.90
CA GLY A 20 -11.45 19.90 4.83
C GLY A 20 -11.54 18.47 5.32
N ALA A 21 -12.59 17.76 4.94
CA ALA A 21 -12.63 16.31 5.02
C ALA A 21 -11.65 15.77 3.95
N HIS A 22 -10.35 15.96 4.20
CA HIS A 22 -9.33 15.14 3.57
C HIS A 22 -9.39 13.83 4.34
N HIS A 23 -10.05 12.82 3.80
CA HIS A 23 -9.90 11.44 4.28
C HIS A 23 -8.43 11.08 4.05
N GLY A 24 -7.59 11.43 5.03
CA GLY A 24 -6.17 11.15 5.03
C GLY A 24 -5.92 9.70 5.36
N SER A 25 -4.65 9.32 5.35
CA SER A 25 -4.16 7.98 5.69
C SER A 25 -4.37 7.58 7.16
N ALA A 26 -5.19 8.30 7.94
CA ALA A 26 -5.44 8.10 9.36
C ALA A 26 -5.97 6.70 9.75
N PRO A 27 -6.71 5.96 8.89
CA PRO A 27 -7.05 4.57 9.19
C PRO A 27 -5.87 3.60 9.15
N PHE A 28 -4.72 4.04 8.61
CA PHE A 28 -3.57 3.20 8.29
C PHE A 28 -2.35 3.61 9.09
N ASP A 29 -1.55 2.61 9.44
CA ASP A 29 -0.21 2.81 9.95
C ASP A 29 0.72 3.17 8.80
N THR A 30 0.97 4.47 8.60
CA THR A 30 1.84 4.95 7.52
C THR A 30 3.33 4.83 7.82
N ASP A 31 3.70 4.47 9.05
CA ASP A 31 5.08 4.33 9.48
C ASP A 31 5.59 2.90 9.26
N SER A 32 4.69 1.91 9.28
CA SER A 32 5.02 0.50 8.98
C SER A 32 4.53 0.05 7.61
N THR A 33 5.16 -1.00 7.06
CA THR A 33 4.69 -1.67 5.83
C THR A 33 4.60 -3.18 6.01
N VAL A 34 3.65 -3.79 5.32
CA VAL A 34 3.49 -5.25 5.22
C VAL A 34 3.58 -5.69 3.76
N THR A 35 4.04 -6.91 3.54
CA THR A 35 4.12 -7.53 2.21
C THR A 35 3.08 -8.64 2.10
N VAL A 36 2.26 -8.59 1.07
CA VAL A 36 1.21 -9.57 0.79
C VAL A 36 1.47 -10.22 -0.56
N GLU A 37 1.56 -11.55 -0.58
CA GLU A 37 1.53 -12.34 -1.81
C GLU A 37 0.07 -12.66 -2.14
N GLY A 38 -0.38 -12.41 -3.37
CA GLY A 38 -1.76 -12.69 -3.73
C GLY A 38 -2.05 -12.70 -5.22
N VAL A 39 -3.26 -13.13 -5.54
CA VAL A 39 -3.82 -13.11 -6.90
C VAL A 39 -4.82 -11.97 -6.98
N VAL A 40 -4.68 -11.09 -7.97
CA VAL A 40 -5.64 -10.02 -8.23
C VAL A 40 -7.00 -10.63 -8.56
N THR A 41 -8.02 -10.29 -7.79
CA THR A 41 -9.41 -10.70 -8.07
C THR A 41 -10.18 -9.60 -8.78
N ARG A 42 -9.89 -8.33 -8.46
CA ARG A 42 -10.52 -7.16 -9.07
C ARG A 42 -9.66 -5.92 -8.89
N PHE A 43 -9.70 -5.04 -9.89
CA PHE A 43 -9.18 -3.69 -9.77
C PHE A 43 -10.24 -2.67 -10.19
N ASP A 44 -10.68 -1.86 -9.23
CA ASP A 44 -11.62 -0.76 -9.41
C ASP A 44 -10.84 0.55 -9.62
N TYR A 45 -10.54 0.87 -10.87
CA TYR A 45 -9.92 2.15 -11.23
C TYR A 45 -10.95 3.29 -11.17
N ARG A 46 -10.95 4.06 -10.08
CA ARG A 46 -11.87 5.18 -9.84
C ARG A 46 -11.13 6.39 -9.28
N ASN A 47 -11.80 7.53 -9.22
CA ASN A 47 -11.25 8.81 -8.74
C ASN A 47 -12.18 9.37 -7.64
N PRO A 48 -11.68 9.85 -6.48
CA PRO A 48 -10.28 10.11 -6.13
C PRO A 48 -9.44 8.89 -5.70
N HIS A 49 -10.09 7.80 -5.28
CA HIS A 49 -9.43 6.56 -4.85
C HIS A 49 -9.78 5.38 -5.77
N GLY A 50 -8.78 4.55 -6.05
CA GLY A 50 -8.96 3.23 -6.64
C GLY A 50 -8.92 2.15 -5.56
N PHE A 51 -9.42 0.97 -5.89
CA PHE A 51 -9.39 -0.18 -4.98
C PHE A 51 -8.89 -1.43 -5.70
N LEU A 52 -7.90 -2.09 -5.12
CA LEU A 52 -7.39 -3.37 -5.56
C LEU A 52 -7.84 -4.45 -4.57
N TYR A 53 -8.31 -5.57 -5.09
CA TYR A 53 -8.74 -6.71 -4.31
C TYR A 53 -7.86 -7.90 -4.68
N LEU A 54 -7.33 -8.57 -3.65
CA LEU A 54 -6.48 -9.75 -3.79
C LEU A 54 -7.09 -10.92 -3.04
N ARG A 55 -6.92 -12.12 -3.58
CA ARG A 55 -7.01 -13.36 -2.80
C ARG A 55 -5.61 -13.69 -2.30
N SER A 56 -5.46 -13.88 -1.00
CA SER A 56 -4.22 -14.28 -0.34
C SER A 56 -4.50 -15.43 0.64
N THR A 57 -3.48 -15.82 1.39
CA THR A 57 -3.53 -16.83 2.44
C THR A 57 -2.90 -16.25 3.69
N ASN A 58 -3.56 -16.39 4.84
CA ASN A 58 -2.98 -15.95 6.11
C ASN A 58 -1.89 -16.93 6.60
N ALA A 59 -1.29 -16.63 7.75
CA ALA A 59 -0.25 -17.48 8.34
C ALA A 59 -0.74 -18.90 8.69
N ALA A 60 -2.04 -19.09 8.96
CA ALA A 60 -2.63 -20.39 9.20
C ALA A 60 -2.89 -21.21 7.93
N GLY A 61 -2.69 -20.60 6.74
CA GLY A 61 -2.99 -21.22 5.45
C GLY A 61 -4.45 -21.09 5.03
N ASP A 62 -5.25 -20.30 5.75
CA ASP A 62 -6.64 -20.02 5.39
C ASP A 62 -6.73 -18.93 4.32
N PRO A 63 -7.63 -19.05 3.34
CA PRO A 63 -7.81 -18.03 2.32
C PRO A 63 -8.39 -16.75 2.93
N ILE A 64 -7.79 -15.61 2.58
CA ILE A 64 -8.25 -14.28 2.96
C ILE A 64 -8.44 -13.39 1.73
N GLU A 65 -9.34 -12.43 1.83
CA GLU A 65 -9.46 -11.34 0.86
C GLU A 65 -8.75 -10.10 1.41
N VAL A 66 -7.88 -9.51 0.60
CA VAL A 66 -7.17 -8.28 0.94
C VAL A 66 -7.67 -7.16 0.06
N THR A 67 -8.23 -6.14 0.70
CA THR A 67 -8.64 -4.89 0.06
C THR A 67 -7.53 -3.87 0.22
N VAL A 68 -7.17 -3.21 -0.87
CA VAL A 68 -6.10 -2.23 -0.92
C VAL A 68 -6.65 -0.94 -1.48
N GLU A 69 -6.63 0.11 -0.67
CA GLU A 69 -6.91 1.45 -1.14
C GLU A 69 -5.70 2.00 -1.90
N THR A 70 -5.92 2.60 -3.06
CA THR A 70 -4.88 3.28 -3.84
C THR A 70 -5.42 4.60 -4.35
N VAL A 71 -4.55 5.44 -4.91
CA VAL A 71 -4.97 6.67 -5.56
C VAL A 71 -5.50 6.39 -6.97
N GLY A 72 -6.36 7.27 -7.46
CA GLY A 72 -6.92 7.17 -8.81
C GLY A 72 -6.06 7.86 -9.87
N SER A 73 -6.58 8.94 -10.45
CA SER A 73 -5.98 9.58 -11.62
C SER A 73 -4.65 10.32 -11.34
N SER A 74 -4.28 10.54 -10.08
CA SER A 74 -3.04 11.22 -9.71
C SER A 74 -1.78 10.43 -10.08
N LEU A 75 -1.90 9.11 -10.34
CA LEU A 75 -0.80 8.29 -10.85
C LEU A 75 -0.80 8.13 -12.38
N ARG A 76 -1.73 8.75 -13.12
CA ARG A 76 -1.76 8.62 -14.60
C ARG A 76 -0.46 9.07 -15.26
N SER A 77 0.15 10.15 -14.77
CA SER A 77 1.44 10.64 -15.26
C SER A 77 2.59 9.66 -15.02
N HIS A 78 2.42 8.70 -14.12
CA HIS A 78 3.37 7.64 -13.79
C HIS A 78 2.98 6.30 -14.41
N GLY A 79 2.15 6.30 -15.47
CA GLY A 79 1.74 5.10 -16.20
C GLY A 79 0.64 4.26 -15.55
N PHE A 80 0.00 4.76 -14.49
CA PHE A 80 -1.08 4.04 -13.81
C PHE A 80 -2.45 4.29 -14.46
N GLY A 81 -3.16 3.22 -14.80
CA GLY A 81 -4.41 3.22 -15.53
C GLY A 81 -5.26 1.99 -15.24
N PRO A 82 -6.45 1.87 -15.87
CA PRO A 82 -7.39 0.76 -15.66
C PRO A 82 -6.81 -0.64 -15.95
N ASP A 83 -5.79 -0.71 -16.79
CA ASP A 83 -5.09 -1.92 -17.24
C ASP A 83 -3.78 -2.18 -16.47
N SER A 84 -3.43 -1.32 -15.50
CA SER A 84 -2.22 -1.52 -14.70
C SER A 84 -2.27 -2.78 -13.85
N LEU A 85 -3.45 -3.26 -13.47
CA LEU A 85 -3.66 -4.49 -12.72
C LEU A 85 -4.87 -5.22 -13.28
N THR A 86 -4.70 -6.50 -13.59
CA THR A 86 -5.74 -7.34 -14.20
C THR A 86 -6.04 -8.55 -13.31
N ALA A 87 -7.31 -8.96 -13.28
CA ALA A 87 -7.71 -10.17 -12.55
C ALA A 87 -6.93 -11.40 -13.04
N GLY A 88 -6.48 -12.23 -12.10
CA GLY A 88 -5.63 -13.41 -12.36
C GLY A 88 -4.13 -13.14 -12.29
N GLU A 89 -3.69 -11.88 -12.23
CA GLU A 89 -2.27 -11.57 -12.04
C GLU A 89 -1.81 -11.96 -10.62
N GLU A 90 -0.72 -12.72 -10.54
CA GLU A 90 0.02 -12.89 -9.28
C GLU A 90 0.87 -11.66 -9.01
N VAL A 91 0.71 -11.10 -7.81
CA VAL A 91 1.41 -9.90 -7.37
C VAL A 91 2.03 -10.08 -5.99
N ILE A 92 3.13 -9.37 -5.78
CA ILE A 92 3.68 -9.12 -4.44
C ILE A 92 3.40 -7.66 -4.14
N LEU A 93 2.48 -7.43 -3.20
CA LEU A 93 1.99 -6.13 -2.78
C LEU A 93 2.77 -5.65 -1.56
N VAL A 94 3.14 -4.37 -1.55
CA VAL A 94 3.54 -3.66 -0.34
C VAL A 94 2.47 -2.65 0.01
N MET A 95 1.99 -2.67 1.26
CA MET A 95 0.97 -1.75 1.76
C MET A 95 1.24 -1.30 3.19
N ASN A 96 0.70 -0.14 3.55
CA ASN A 96 0.55 0.28 4.93
C ASN A 96 -0.69 -0.42 5.53
N PRO A 97 -0.56 -1.20 6.61
CA PRO A 97 -1.69 -1.94 7.16
C PRO A 97 -2.71 -1.00 7.83
N SER A 98 -4.00 -1.34 7.80
CA SER A 98 -5.00 -0.62 8.57
C SER A 98 -4.87 -0.94 10.06
N HIS A 99 -5.21 0.03 10.92
CA HIS A 99 -5.21 -0.20 12.38
C HIS A 99 -6.30 -1.18 12.85
N ARG A 100 -7.32 -1.44 12.02
CA ARG A 100 -8.49 -2.25 12.41
C ARG A 100 -8.45 -3.67 11.86
N ALA A 101 -7.91 -3.86 10.66
CA ALA A 101 -7.84 -5.13 9.97
C ALA A 101 -6.53 -5.20 9.18
N PRO A 102 -5.38 -5.30 9.89
CA PRO A 102 -4.05 -5.13 9.28
C PRO A 102 -3.70 -6.18 8.21
N GLU A 103 -4.32 -7.36 8.26
CA GLU A 103 -4.13 -8.43 7.26
C GLU A 103 -5.08 -8.32 6.06
N GLU A 104 -6.24 -7.67 6.21
CA GLU A 104 -7.32 -7.66 5.22
C GLU A 104 -7.49 -6.30 4.52
N TRP A 105 -7.00 -5.21 5.13
CA TRP A 105 -7.17 -3.87 4.58
C TRP A 105 -5.93 -3.02 4.77
N GLY A 106 -5.49 -2.35 3.70
CA GLY A 106 -4.34 -1.46 3.73
C GLY A 106 -4.35 -0.37 2.66
N LEU A 107 -3.40 0.55 2.77
CA LEU A 107 -3.13 1.60 1.81
C LEU A 107 -1.93 1.20 0.95
N GLY A 108 -2.13 1.07 -0.35
CA GLY A 108 -1.16 0.53 -1.29
C GLY A 108 0.06 1.44 -1.47
N VAL A 109 1.26 0.86 -1.41
CA VAL A 109 2.53 1.51 -1.74
C VAL A 109 2.95 1.17 -3.17
N GLN A 110 3.05 -0.12 -3.45
CA GLN A 110 3.40 -0.69 -4.76
C GLN A 110 2.84 -2.11 -4.91
N ALA A 111 2.66 -2.55 -6.16
CA ALA A 111 2.56 -3.97 -6.50
C ALA A 111 3.66 -4.30 -7.50
N THR A 112 4.33 -5.43 -7.32
CA THR A 112 5.21 -6.00 -8.35
C THR A 112 4.46 -7.16 -8.99
N LYS A 113 4.48 -7.28 -10.31
CA LYS A 113 3.88 -8.39 -11.07
C LYS A 113 4.87 -9.53 -11.28
N GLY A 114 4.36 -10.71 -11.66
CA GLY A 114 5.18 -11.89 -12.00
C GLY A 114 6.30 -11.66 -13.02
N ASP A 115 6.12 -10.73 -13.96
CA ASP A 115 7.13 -10.35 -14.96
C ASP A 115 8.16 -9.32 -14.43
N GLY A 116 8.09 -8.98 -13.14
CA GLY A 116 8.94 -7.98 -12.49
C GLY A 116 8.48 -6.53 -12.69
N THR A 117 7.40 -6.28 -13.42
CA THR A 117 6.85 -4.93 -13.59
C THR A 117 6.41 -4.37 -12.24
N VAL A 118 6.94 -3.20 -11.87
CA VAL A 118 6.55 -2.50 -10.64
C VAL A 118 5.47 -1.47 -10.97
N VAL A 119 4.30 -1.65 -10.36
CA VAL A 119 3.14 -0.77 -10.46
C VAL A 119 3.08 0.10 -9.19
N PRO A 120 3.24 1.44 -9.30
CA PRO A 120 3.08 2.30 -8.14
C PRO A 120 1.61 2.34 -7.70
N LEU A 121 1.37 2.30 -6.39
CA LEU A 121 0.03 2.45 -5.80
C LEU A 121 -0.11 3.72 -4.94
N SER A 122 0.99 4.47 -4.77
CA SER A 122 0.98 5.78 -4.14
C SER A 122 1.83 6.79 -4.91
N VAL A 123 1.42 8.06 -4.90
CA VAL A 123 2.19 9.16 -5.54
C VAL A 123 3.56 9.32 -4.90
N ARG A 124 3.67 9.11 -3.57
CA ARG A 124 4.94 9.17 -2.84
C ARG A 124 5.92 8.14 -3.41
N PHE A 125 5.46 6.91 -3.63
CA PHE A 125 6.31 5.85 -4.18
C PHE A 125 6.66 6.08 -5.65
N ALA A 126 5.71 6.51 -6.48
CA ALA A 126 5.96 6.81 -7.88
C ALA A 126 7.09 7.84 -8.07
N ARG A 127 7.10 8.90 -7.25
CA ARG A 127 8.19 9.90 -7.25
C ARG A 127 9.53 9.31 -6.81
N ALA A 128 9.52 8.41 -5.83
CA ALA A 128 10.74 7.74 -5.37
C ALA A 128 11.32 6.78 -6.43
N LEU A 129 10.45 6.09 -7.19
CA LEU A 129 10.86 5.24 -8.31
C LEU A 129 11.62 6.02 -9.40
N GLU A 130 11.19 7.25 -9.69
CA GLU A 130 11.84 8.11 -10.68
C GLU A 130 13.23 8.60 -10.21
N GLN A 131 13.47 8.61 -8.90
CA GLN A 131 14.71 9.07 -8.26
C GLN A 131 15.78 7.98 -8.13
N ARG A 132 15.70 6.86 -8.89
CA ARG A 132 16.67 5.76 -8.79
C ARG A 132 18.11 6.25 -8.92
N SER A 133 18.93 5.90 -7.92
CA SER A 133 20.34 6.25 -7.85
C SER A 133 21.12 5.61 -9.01
N THR A 134 21.89 6.43 -9.74
CA THR A 134 22.94 5.97 -10.66
C THR A 134 24.30 5.79 -9.97
N GLY A 135 24.33 5.93 -8.64
CA GLY A 135 25.55 5.80 -7.85
C GLY A 135 26.00 4.35 -7.73
N THR A 136 27.31 4.11 -7.87
CA THR A 136 27.94 2.84 -7.53
C THR A 136 28.34 2.86 -6.06
N THR A 137 28.10 1.76 -5.33
CA THR A 137 28.59 1.60 -3.94
C THR A 137 29.92 0.86 -3.95
N THR A 138 30.84 1.26 -3.05
CA THR A 138 32.10 0.55 -2.78
C THR A 138 31.98 -0.46 -1.64
N SER A 139 30.79 -0.59 -1.04
CA SER A 139 30.50 -1.47 0.09
C SER A 139 29.17 -2.21 -0.10
N ILE A 140 29.07 -3.41 0.50
CA ILE A 140 27.81 -4.15 0.60
C ILE A 140 26.90 -3.63 1.72
N ALA A 141 27.34 -2.65 2.50
CA ALA A 141 26.46 -1.98 3.45
C ALA A 141 25.43 -1.13 2.69
N GLY A 142 24.14 -1.35 2.96
CA GLY A 142 23.05 -0.61 2.32
C GLY A 142 21.75 -1.41 2.31
N ILE A 143 20.71 -0.80 1.75
CA ILE A 143 19.42 -1.45 1.53
C ILE A 143 19.48 -2.10 0.14
N TRP A 144 19.50 -3.43 0.10
CA TRP A 144 19.50 -4.20 -1.15
C TRP A 144 18.08 -4.62 -1.47
N VAL A 145 17.52 -4.03 -2.53
CA VAL A 145 16.27 -4.50 -3.12
C VAL A 145 16.63 -5.27 -4.39
N PRO A 146 16.38 -6.58 -4.47
CA PRO A 146 16.59 -7.35 -5.70
C PRO A 146 15.79 -6.73 -6.85
N ARG A 147 16.21 -6.98 -8.10
CA ARG A 147 15.38 -6.61 -9.25
C ARG A 147 14.03 -7.33 -9.13
N GLY A 148 12.94 -6.71 -9.58
CA GLY A 148 11.58 -7.26 -9.40
C GLY A 148 11.42 -8.69 -9.90
N GLU A 149 12.03 -9.03 -11.04
CA GLU A 149 12.02 -10.38 -11.60
C GLU A 149 12.77 -11.41 -10.71
N ASP A 150 13.95 -11.03 -10.21
CA ASP A 150 14.73 -11.88 -9.28
C ASP A 150 14.00 -12.05 -7.93
N PHE A 151 13.30 -11.00 -7.49
CA PHE A 151 12.49 -11.01 -6.27
C PHE A 151 11.32 -12.00 -6.38
N PHE A 152 10.56 -11.96 -7.48
CA PHE A 152 9.50 -12.94 -7.73
C PHE A 152 10.03 -14.36 -7.74
N ARG A 153 11.11 -14.60 -8.48
CA ARG A 153 11.73 -15.92 -8.55
C ARG A 153 12.14 -16.42 -7.17
N TYR A 154 12.71 -15.55 -6.33
CA TYR A 154 13.06 -15.87 -4.95
C TYR A 154 11.82 -16.17 -4.09
N VAL A 155 10.82 -15.29 -4.11
CA VAL A 155 9.63 -15.38 -3.26
C VAL A 155 8.80 -16.62 -3.56
N PHE A 156 8.62 -16.98 -4.83
CA PHE A 156 7.84 -18.16 -5.18
C PHE A 156 8.63 -19.45 -5.03
N ALA A 157 9.92 -19.46 -5.38
CA ALA A 157 10.76 -20.65 -5.18
C ALA A 157 10.86 -21.06 -3.70
N ARG A 158 10.83 -20.11 -2.77
CA ARG A 158 10.94 -20.40 -1.32
C ARG A 158 9.79 -21.25 -0.79
N ARG A 159 8.63 -21.26 -1.46
CA ARG A 159 7.45 -22.05 -1.04
C ARG A 159 7.74 -23.55 -1.03
N ASP A 160 8.61 -23.99 -1.93
CA ASP A 160 8.98 -25.40 -2.10
C ASP A 160 10.32 -25.74 -1.44
N TRP A 161 10.95 -24.80 -0.73
CA TRP A 161 12.23 -25.05 -0.08
C TRP A 161 12.03 -25.94 1.16
N PRO A 162 12.81 -27.02 1.31
CA PRO A 162 12.77 -27.82 2.52
C PRO A 162 13.24 -26.96 3.71
N LEU A 163 12.36 -26.74 4.69
CA LEU A 163 12.72 -26.10 5.93
C LEU A 163 13.36 -27.11 6.89
N THR A 164 14.37 -26.68 7.62
CA THR A 164 14.83 -27.40 8.82
C THR A 164 13.78 -27.27 9.92
N ASP A 165 13.84 -28.12 10.95
CA ASP A 165 12.94 -28.03 12.12
C ASP A 165 12.94 -26.62 12.74
N ALA A 166 14.12 -26.01 12.85
CA ALA A 166 14.27 -24.63 13.32
C ALA A 166 13.63 -23.60 12.37
N GLY A 167 13.72 -23.81 11.06
CA GLY A 167 13.09 -22.94 10.06
C GLY A 167 11.57 -23.03 10.09
N ALA A 168 11.01 -24.23 10.27
CA ALA A 168 9.58 -24.44 10.44
C ALA A 168 9.09 -23.77 11.74
N GLN A 169 9.79 -23.97 12.86
CA GLN A 169 9.45 -23.35 14.13
C GLN A 169 9.51 -21.81 14.07
N ALA A 170 10.51 -21.24 13.39
CA ALA A 170 10.62 -19.79 13.23
C ALA A 170 9.49 -19.21 12.37
N ARG A 171 9.06 -19.92 11.32
CA ARG A 171 7.90 -19.53 10.51
C ARG A 171 6.62 -19.57 11.33
N ASP A 172 6.41 -20.63 12.10
CA ASP A 172 5.17 -20.83 12.86
C ASP A 172 5.08 -19.87 14.06
N ALA A 173 6.22 -19.37 14.55
CA ALA A 173 6.29 -18.38 15.62
C ALA A 173 6.29 -16.91 15.14
N PHE A 174 6.28 -16.66 13.83
CA PHE A 174 6.34 -15.32 13.26
C PHE A 174 5.02 -14.57 13.46
N ASP A 175 5.07 -13.42 14.14
CA ASP A 175 4.01 -12.39 14.12
C ASP A 175 4.46 -11.25 13.19
N ILE A 176 3.54 -10.72 12.39
CA ILE A 176 3.81 -9.56 11.52
C ILE A 176 4.32 -8.33 12.31
N LYS A 177 3.97 -8.24 13.60
CA LYS A 177 4.47 -7.22 14.53
C LYS A 177 5.96 -7.35 14.85
N ASP A 178 6.54 -8.54 14.68
CA ASP A 178 7.97 -8.80 14.90
C ASP A 178 8.82 -8.44 13.67
N SER A 179 8.19 -7.94 12.60
CA SER A 179 8.91 -7.45 11.43
C SER A 179 9.84 -6.30 11.81
N PRO A 180 11.15 -6.35 11.52
CA PRO A 180 12.10 -5.28 11.85
C PRO A 180 11.88 -3.97 11.07
N GLN A 181 10.80 -3.90 10.29
CA GLN A 181 10.31 -2.71 9.60
C GLN A 181 9.17 -2.02 10.38
N GLY A 182 8.92 -2.44 11.63
CA GLY A 182 8.02 -1.80 12.59
C GLY A 182 8.57 -0.52 13.17
#